data_AF-A0A251TZB2-F1
#
_entry.id   AF-A0A251TZB2-F1
#
_cell.length_a   1.000
_cell.length_b   1.000
_cell.length_c   1.000
_cell.angle_alpha   90.00
_cell.angle_beta   90.00
_cell.angle_gamma   90.00
#
_symmetry.space_group_name_H-M   'P 1'
#
loop_
_entity.id
_entity.type
_entity.pdbx_description
1 polymer ?
#
loop_
_entity_poly.entity_id
_entity_poly.type
_entity_poly.pdbx_seq_one_letter_code
_entity_poly.pdbx_strand_id
1 'polypeptide(L)'
;MNASLLICRLKLLLEKLASVNLEGLTHQQKLAFWINTCNICMMNAYLEHGIPESPEIMPTLMQKATINAGGYLLNAISIDHFILRLPNRLKLSCLQSPKQTEIRGKFGLEWSELLVMFALCNGGSWSSAVRVYTSAQVESELAIAKRDYLKGYPRKCKV
;
A
#
# COMPACT_ATOMS: atom_id res chain seq x y z
N MET A 1 -13.66 6.43 24.69
CA MET A 1 -12.74 5.42 24.08
C MET A 1 -11.39 6.10 23.93
N ASN A 2 -10.37 5.67 24.68
CA ASN A 2 -9.18 6.47 24.94
C ASN A 2 -8.25 6.52 23.72
N ALA A 3 -8.23 7.64 23.00
CA ALA A 3 -7.35 7.88 21.84
C ALA A 3 -5.87 7.57 22.15
N SER A 4 -5.42 7.83 23.39
CA SER A 4 -4.08 7.49 23.88
C SER A 4 -3.74 6.00 23.76
N LEU A 5 -4.67 5.09 24.09
CA LEU A 5 -4.44 3.63 23.98
C LEU A 5 -4.30 3.19 22.53
N LEU A 6 -5.07 3.79 21.61
CA LEU A 6 -5.00 3.49 20.19
C LEU A 6 -3.68 3.97 19.59
N ILE A 7 -3.20 5.15 19.97
CA ILE A 7 -1.91 5.69 19.53
C ILE A 7 -0.76 4.79 20.04
N CYS A 8 -0.79 4.37 21.29
CA CYS A 8 0.23 3.45 21.83
C CYS A 8 0.23 2.11 21.09
N ARG A 9 -0.94 1.54 20.81
CA ARG A 9 -1.05 0.30 20.02
C ARG A 9 -0.53 0.49 18.60
N LEU A 10 -0.84 1.60 17.95
CA LEU A 10 -0.35 1.91 16.62
C LEU A 10 1.18 1.99 16.59
N LYS A 11 1.80 2.69 17.55
CA LYS A 11 3.26 2.77 17.69
C LYS A 11 3.89 1.38 17.84
N LEU A 12 3.37 0.55 18.74
CA LEU A 12 3.85 -0.83 18.93
C LEU A 12 3.73 -1.69 17.66
N LEU A 13 2.67 -1.51 16.88
CA LEU A 13 2.49 -2.22 15.61
C LEU A 13 3.49 -1.74 14.55
N LEU A 14 3.76 -0.44 14.48
CA LEU A 14 4.76 0.13 13.58
C LEU A 14 6.17 -0.34 13.95
N GLU A 15 6.48 -0.45 15.24
CA GLU A 15 7.76 -1.01 15.72
C GLU A 15 7.90 -2.49 15.32
N LYS A 16 6.85 -3.30 15.51
CA LYS A 16 6.84 -4.70 15.07
C LYS A 16 7.00 -4.84 13.55
N LEU A 17 6.38 -3.93 12.80
CA LEU A 17 6.50 -3.88 11.35
C LEU A 17 7.93 -3.55 10.92
N ALA A 18 8.59 -2.63 11.63
CA ALA A 18 9.99 -2.28 11.39
C ALA A 18 10.95 -3.46 11.59
N SER A 19 10.59 -4.45 12.43
CA SER A 19 11.42 -5.63 12.70
C SER A 19 10.93 -6.91 12.02
N VAL A 20 9.93 -6.84 11.13
CA VAL A 20 9.37 -8.06 10.50
C VAL A 20 10.36 -8.69 9.52
N ASN A 21 10.50 -10.01 9.56
CA ASN A 21 11.25 -10.74 8.54
C ASN A 21 10.35 -10.96 7.30
N LEU A 22 10.81 -10.53 6.14
CA LEU A 22 10.10 -10.63 4.87
C LEU A 22 10.66 -11.73 3.95
N GLU A 23 11.69 -12.45 4.41
CA GLU A 23 12.29 -13.57 3.68
C GLU A 23 11.38 -14.81 3.72
N GLY A 24 11.36 -15.56 2.62
CA GLY A 24 10.60 -16.82 2.52
C GLY A 24 9.08 -16.68 2.46
N LEU A 25 8.53 -15.46 2.38
CA LEU A 25 7.09 -15.25 2.22
C LEU A 25 6.62 -15.80 0.87
N THR A 26 5.46 -16.46 0.87
CA THR A 26 4.77 -16.85 -0.36
C THR A 26 4.26 -15.62 -1.11
N HIS A 27 3.91 -15.80 -2.39
CA HIS A 27 3.33 -14.74 -3.21
C HIS A 27 2.14 -14.07 -2.52
N GLN A 28 1.17 -14.85 -2.06
CA GLN A 28 -0.04 -14.34 -1.43
C GLN A 28 0.26 -13.63 -0.10
N GLN A 29 1.25 -14.12 0.67
CA GLN A 29 1.70 -13.45 1.88
C GLN A 29 2.33 -12.09 1.59
N LYS A 30 3.24 -12.01 0.61
CA LYS A 30 3.84 -10.74 0.18
C LYS A 30 2.79 -9.78 -0.34
N LEU A 31 1.88 -10.26 -1.18
CA LEU A 31 0.81 -9.47 -1.79
C LEU A 31 -0.09 -8.86 -0.72
N ALA A 32 -0.64 -9.68 0.19
CA ALA A 32 -1.47 -9.20 1.28
C ALA A 32 -0.71 -8.23 2.20
N PHE A 33 0.54 -8.56 2.54
CA PHE A 33 1.38 -7.72 3.39
C PHE A 33 1.60 -6.33 2.80
N TRP A 34 2.00 -6.24 1.52
CA TRP A 34 2.32 -4.97 0.89
C TRP A 34 1.10 -4.12 0.57
N ILE A 35 -0.04 -4.73 0.20
CA ILE A 35 -1.31 -3.99 0.06
C ILE A 35 -1.70 -3.35 1.39
N ASN A 36 -1.69 -4.13 2.48
CA ASN A 36 -2.05 -3.62 3.81
C ASN A 36 -1.08 -2.53 4.26
N THR A 37 0.22 -2.73 4.06
CA THR A 37 1.28 -1.78 4.44
C THR A 37 1.12 -0.47 3.68
N CYS A 38 0.87 -0.53 2.36
CA CYS A 38 0.61 0.66 1.55
C CYS A 38 -0.63 1.40 2.03
N ASN A 39 -1.71 0.68 2.32
CA ASN A 39 -2.97 1.28 2.78
C ASN A 39 -2.83 1.96 4.14
N ILE A 40 -2.15 1.33 5.11
CA ILE A 40 -1.89 1.91 6.43
C ILE A 40 -1.00 3.15 6.30
N CYS A 41 0.05 3.07 5.50
CA CYS A 41 0.96 4.18 5.23
C CYS A 41 0.23 5.39 4.66
N MET A 42 -0.67 5.17 3.69
CA MET A 42 -1.52 6.21 3.12
C MET A 42 -2.51 6.78 4.13
N MET A 43 -3.16 5.94 4.94
CA MET A 43 -4.06 6.41 6.00
C MET A 43 -3.35 7.27 7.03
N ASN A 44 -2.13 6.90 7.45
CA ASN A 44 -1.34 7.71 8.36
C ASN A 44 -1.02 9.08 7.74
N ALA A 45 -0.65 9.12 6.46
CA ALA A 45 -0.42 10.39 5.76
C ALA A 45 -1.68 11.26 5.69
N TYR A 46 -2.86 10.69 5.52
CA TYR A 46 -4.12 11.44 5.59
C TYR A 46 -4.40 12.02 6.98
N LEU A 47 -4.05 11.29 8.04
CA LEU A 47 -4.22 11.77 9.41
C LEU A 47 -3.23 12.90 9.73
N GLU A 48 -2.01 12.83 9.21
CA GLU A 48 -0.95 13.81 9.48
C GLU A 48 -1.00 15.04 8.58
N HIS A 49 -1.44 14.89 7.33
CA HIS A 49 -1.37 15.94 6.31
C HIS A 49 -2.72 16.31 5.69
N GLY A 50 -3.80 15.59 6.06
CA GLY A 50 -5.12 15.77 5.46
C GLY A 50 -5.30 14.99 4.16
N ILE A 51 -6.54 14.96 3.69
CA ILE A 51 -6.91 14.36 2.39
C ILE A 51 -6.53 15.36 1.29
N PRO A 52 -5.88 14.93 0.20
CA PRO A 52 -5.47 15.83 -0.86
C PRO A 52 -6.69 16.44 -1.55
N GLU A 53 -6.66 17.75 -1.74
CA GLU A 53 -7.76 18.51 -2.34
C GLU A 53 -7.89 18.25 -3.85
N SER A 54 -6.81 17.83 -4.50
CA SER A 54 -6.78 17.50 -5.92
C SER A 54 -5.90 16.28 -6.22
N PRO A 55 -6.17 15.54 -7.33
CA PRO A 55 -5.34 14.42 -7.76
C PRO A 55 -3.87 14.80 -8.03
N GLU A 56 -3.60 16.07 -8.35
CA GLU A 56 -2.26 16.57 -8.67
C GLU A 56 -1.31 16.58 -7.47
N ILE A 57 -1.87 16.75 -6.25
CA ILE A 57 -1.10 16.78 -5.00
C ILE A 57 -0.86 15.35 -4.47
N MET A 58 -1.59 14.36 -5.01
CA MET A 58 -1.53 12.96 -4.56
C MET A 58 -0.11 12.37 -4.62
N PRO A 59 0.70 12.54 -5.68
CA PRO A 59 2.06 12.02 -5.70
C PRO A 59 2.93 12.61 -4.58
N THR A 60 2.80 13.91 -4.30
CA THR A 60 3.52 14.57 -3.20
C THR A 60 3.13 13.97 -1.85
N LEU A 61 1.84 13.69 -1.64
CA LEU A 61 1.38 13.02 -0.43
C LEU A 61 1.91 11.59 -0.34
N MET A 62 1.89 10.83 -1.42
CA MET A 62 2.45 9.45 -1.45
C MET A 62 3.96 9.41 -1.19
N GLN A 63 4.70 10.48 -1.49
CA GLN A 63 6.12 10.60 -1.13
C GLN A 63 6.32 10.82 0.36
N LYS A 64 5.45 11.62 1.00
CA LYS A 64 5.46 11.89 2.44
C LYS A 64 4.93 10.70 3.27
N ALA A 65 4.01 9.93 2.70
CA ALA A 65 3.53 8.68 3.26
C ALA A 65 4.68 7.67 3.33
N THR A 66 5.33 7.59 4.50
CA THR A 66 6.48 6.72 4.74
C THR A 66 6.17 5.68 5.80
N ILE A 67 6.85 4.53 5.73
CA ILE A 67 6.73 3.44 6.69
C ILE A 67 8.02 2.65 6.74
N ASN A 68 8.39 2.17 7.93
CA ASN A 68 9.50 1.25 8.11
C ASN A 68 8.97 -0.18 8.13
N ALA A 69 9.40 -1.00 7.17
CA ALA A 69 9.06 -2.41 7.09
C ALA A 69 10.33 -3.25 6.96
N GLY A 70 10.56 -4.15 7.92
CA GLY A 70 11.74 -5.03 7.94
C GLY A 70 13.08 -4.30 7.89
N GLY A 71 13.15 -3.09 8.47
CA GLY A 71 14.35 -2.23 8.51
C GLY A 71 14.48 -1.27 7.34
N TYR A 72 13.55 -1.28 6.38
CA TYR A 72 13.59 -0.44 5.19
C TYR A 72 12.57 0.69 5.27
N LEU A 73 13.06 1.93 5.18
CA LEU A 73 12.20 3.11 5.06
C LEU A 73 11.70 3.23 3.62
N LEU A 74 10.41 2.95 3.43
CA LEU A 74 9.73 2.95 2.15
C LEU A 74 8.65 4.03 2.15
N ASN A 75 8.33 4.59 0.98
CA ASN A 75 7.16 5.44 0.80
C ASN A 75 6.09 4.74 -0.03
N ALA A 76 4.85 5.26 0.01
CA ALA A 76 3.73 4.66 -0.69
C ALA A 76 3.96 4.58 -2.21
N ILE A 77 4.67 5.54 -2.82
CA ILE A 77 5.08 5.43 -4.23
C ILE A 77 5.92 4.18 -4.45
N SER A 78 6.89 3.93 -3.57
CA SER A 78 7.82 2.82 -3.74
C SER A 78 7.14 1.48 -3.58
N ILE A 79 6.22 1.37 -2.61
CA ILE A 79 5.44 0.15 -2.39
C ILE A 79 4.50 -0.10 -3.58
N ASP A 80 3.78 0.92 -4.06
CA ASP A 80 2.88 0.79 -5.21
C ASP A 80 3.64 0.44 -6.50
N HIS A 81 4.70 1.19 -6.84
CA HIS A 81 5.33 1.12 -8.17
C HIS A 81 6.48 0.11 -8.29
N PHE A 82 7.21 -0.18 -7.22
CA PHE A 82 8.39 -1.05 -7.28
C PHE A 82 8.18 -2.41 -6.64
N ILE A 83 7.18 -2.54 -5.77
CA ILE A 83 6.86 -3.80 -5.08
C ILE A 83 5.59 -4.42 -5.67
N LEU A 84 4.47 -3.69 -5.65
CA LEU A 84 3.15 -4.22 -6.00
C LEU A 84 2.89 -4.26 -7.52
N ARG A 85 3.38 -3.28 -8.27
CA ARG A 85 3.27 -3.25 -9.74
C ARG A 85 4.56 -3.79 -10.36
N LEU A 86 4.47 -4.68 -11.37
CA LEU A 86 5.61 -4.82 -12.27
C LEU A 86 5.65 -3.63 -13.24
N PRO A 87 6.85 -3.17 -13.64
CA PRO A 87 6.98 -2.41 -14.85
C PRO A 87 6.44 -3.24 -16.01
N ASN A 88 5.66 -2.60 -16.87
CA ASN A 88 5.38 -3.11 -18.20
C ASN A 88 6.72 -3.55 -18.82
N ARG A 89 6.84 -4.74 -19.43
CA ARG A 89 8.13 -5.30 -19.88
C ARG A 89 8.92 -4.32 -20.77
N LEU A 90 8.22 -3.38 -21.40
CA LEU A 90 8.73 -2.29 -22.23
C LEU A 90 9.46 -1.17 -21.47
N LYS A 91 9.30 -1.03 -20.15
CA LYS A 91 9.90 0.03 -19.31
C LYS A 91 11.14 -0.39 -18.53
N LEU A 92 11.59 -1.65 -18.67
CA LEU A 92 12.80 -2.14 -17.99
C LEU A 92 14.10 -1.45 -18.45
N SER A 93 14.08 -0.67 -19.54
CA SER A 93 15.26 -0.02 -20.12
C SER A 93 15.45 1.46 -19.74
N CYS A 94 14.56 2.09 -18.97
CA CYS A 94 14.65 3.54 -18.72
C CYS A 94 14.62 3.89 -17.22
N LEU A 95 15.78 4.27 -16.68
CA LEU A 95 15.98 5.04 -15.44
C LEU A 95 15.36 4.47 -14.13
N GLN A 96 15.68 3.23 -13.74
CA GLN A 96 15.50 2.85 -12.33
C GLN A 96 16.76 3.20 -11.55
N SER A 97 16.61 4.01 -10.49
CA SER A 97 17.72 4.31 -9.58
C SER A 97 18.20 3.02 -8.86
N PRO A 98 19.46 2.92 -8.41
CA PRO A 98 19.97 1.74 -7.70
C PRO A 98 19.08 1.31 -6.53
N LYS A 99 18.54 2.27 -5.78
CA LYS A 99 17.62 2.04 -4.66
C LYS A 99 16.31 1.36 -5.09
N GLN A 100 15.79 1.68 -6.27
CA GLN A 100 14.56 1.07 -6.78
C GLN A 100 14.79 -0.39 -7.19
N THR A 101 15.93 -0.65 -7.83
CA THR A 101 16.35 -2.01 -8.21
C THR A 101 16.55 -2.89 -6.98
N GLU A 102 17.15 -2.35 -5.92
CA GLU A 102 17.34 -3.04 -4.64
C GLU A 102 15.99 -3.39 -3.97
N ILE A 103 15.11 -2.40 -3.77
CA ILE A 103 13.78 -2.59 -3.18
C ILE A 103 13.02 -3.68 -3.94
N ARG A 104 13.09 -3.64 -5.27
CA ARG A 104 12.40 -4.60 -6.11
C ARG A 104 13.01 -6.00 -6.06
N GLY A 105 14.33 -6.11 -6.07
CA GLY A 105 15.01 -7.39 -5.93
C GLY A 105 14.71 -8.07 -4.60
N LYS A 106 14.53 -7.29 -3.53
CA LYS A 106 14.27 -7.82 -2.19
C LYS A 106 12.79 -8.12 -1.91
N PHE A 107 11.88 -7.25 -2.38
CA PHE A 107 10.48 -7.29 -1.95
C PHE A 107 9.47 -7.52 -3.08
N GLY A 108 9.92 -7.45 -4.33
CA GLY A 108 9.05 -7.59 -5.49
C GLY A 108 8.25 -8.90 -5.49
N LEU A 109 7.05 -8.82 -6.04
CA LEU A 109 6.18 -9.97 -6.25
C LEU A 109 6.71 -10.87 -7.38
N GLU A 110 6.44 -12.17 -7.30
CA GLU A 110 6.80 -13.14 -8.34
C GLU A 110 6.08 -12.85 -9.68
N TRP A 111 4.83 -12.37 -9.63
CA TRP A 111 4.06 -11.90 -10.79
C TRP A 111 3.17 -10.70 -10.44
N SER A 112 2.67 -10.01 -11.47
CA SER A 112 1.83 -8.82 -11.28
C SER A 112 0.41 -9.19 -11.00
N GLU A 113 -0.14 -8.59 -9.95
CA GLU A 113 -1.56 -8.65 -9.67
C GLU A 113 -2.23 -7.34 -10.09
N LEU A 114 -2.83 -7.33 -11.28
CA LEU A 114 -3.47 -6.14 -11.85
C LEU A 114 -4.62 -5.63 -10.97
N LEU A 115 -5.24 -6.51 -10.18
CA LEU A 115 -6.33 -6.14 -9.30
C LEU A 115 -5.90 -5.26 -8.13
N VAL A 116 -4.59 -5.15 -7.85
CA VAL A 116 -4.05 -4.29 -6.79
C VAL A 116 -4.50 -2.83 -6.94
N MET A 117 -4.71 -2.33 -8.16
CA MET A 117 -5.19 -0.96 -8.37
C MET A 117 -6.55 -0.69 -7.70
N PHE A 118 -7.37 -1.73 -7.52
CA PHE A 118 -8.68 -1.64 -6.84
C PHE A 118 -8.59 -1.86 -5.34
N ALA A 119 -7.41 -2.17 -4.81
CA ALA A 119 -7.20 -2.45 -3.39
C ALA A 119 -6.49 -1.32 -2.64
N LEU A 120 -5.79 -0.45 -3.36
CA LEU A 120 -5.05 0.65 -2.76
C LEU A 120 -5.93 1.87 -2.49
N CYS A 121 -5.71 2.51 -1.35
CA CYS A 121 -6.41 3.74 -0.95
C CYS A 121 -5.68 5.01 -1.43
N ASN A 122 -5.27 5.07 -2.70
CA ASN A 122 -4.50 6.18 -3.26
C ASN A 122 -5.35 7.44 -3.60
N GLY A 123 -6.34 7.78 -2.78
CA GLY A 123 -6.86 9.16 -2.65
C GLY A 123 -7.60 9.82 -3.81
N GLY A 124 -7.72 9.19 -4.98
CA GLY A 124 -8.59 9.72 -6.02
C GLY A 124 -10.05 9.75 -5.58
N SER A 125 -10.89 10.55 -6.24
CA SER A 125 -12.37 10.52 -6.14
C SER A 125 -12.99 9.16 -6.54
N TRP A 126 -12.14 8.15 -6.71
CA TRP A 126 -12.36 6.79 -7.17
C TRP A 126 -11.68 5.77 -6.22
N SER A 127 -11.14 6.17 -5.05
CA SER A 127 -10.41 5.25 -4.15
C SER A 127 -11.27 4.09 -3.63
N SER A 128 -10.65 2.93 -3.42
CA SER A 128 -11.34 1.76 -2.87
C SER A 128 -11.65 1.97 -1.38
N ALA A 129 -12.72 1.34 -0.89
CA ALA A 129 -12.96 1.28 0.55
C ALA A 129 -11.76 0.56 1.21
N VAL A 130 -11.25 1.12 2.30
CA VAL A 130 -10.17 0.52 3.08
C VAL A 130 -10.59 -0.89 3.52
N ARG A 131 -9.74 -1.87 3.20
CA ARG A 131 -9.90 -3.28 3.56
C ARG A 131 -8.60 -3.82 4.13
N VAL A 132 -8.73 -4.86 4.94
CA VAL A 132 -7.62 -5.69 5.38
C VAL A 132 -7.60 -6.92 4.47
N TYR A 133 -6.44 -7.18 3.88
CA TYR A 133 -6.21 -8.32 3.01
C TYR A 133 -5.50 -9.43 3.77
N THR A 134 -5.93 -10.67 3.58
CA THR A 134 -5.36 -11.83 4.25
C THR A 134 -4.68 -12.74 3.23
N SER A 135 -3.53 -13.33 3.57
CA SER A 135 -2.82 -14.21 2.64
C SER A 135 -3.65 -15.42 2.19
N ALA A 136 -4.62 -15.83 3.00
CA ALA A 136 -5.52 -16.94 2.69
C ALA A 136 -6.57 -16.58 1.61
N GLN A 137 -6.97 -15.31 1.52
CA GLN A 137 -8.11 -14.89 0.69
C GLN A 137 -7.81 -13.73 -0.25
N VAL A 138 -6.56 -13.25 -0.31
CA VAL A 138 -6.15 -12.02 -1.01
C VAL A 138 -6.67 -11.93 -2.44
N GLU A 139 -6.64 -13.03 -3.20
CA GLU A 139 -7.14 -13.07 -4.58
C GLU A 139 -8.66 -12.84 -4.65
N SER A 140 -9.42 -13.48 -3.76
CA SER A 140 -10.87 -13.29 -3.67
C SER A 140 -11.25 -11.91 -3.13
N GLU A 141 -10.50 -11.39 -2.16
CA GLU A 141 -10.67 -10.05 -1.59
C GLU A 141 -10.41 -8.98 -2.66
N LEU A 142 -9.40 -9.18 -3.51
CA LEU A 142 -9.10 -8.33 -4.67
C LEU A 142 -10.22 -8.37 -5.71
N ALA A 143 -10.77 -9.54 -6.01
CA ALA A 143 -11.91 -9.67 -6.92
C ALA A 143 -13.16 -8.95 -6.38
N ILE A 144 -13.39 -9.01 -5.06
CA ILE A 144 -14.45 -8.26 -4.38
C ILE A 144 -14.19 -6.76 -4.47
N ALA A 145 -12.96 -6.31 -4.18
CA ALA A 145 -12.58 -4.90 -4.24
C ALA A 145 -12.84 -4.31 -5.64
N LYS A 146 -12.45 -5.04 -6.70
CA LYS A 146 -12.78 -4.68 -8.09
C LYS A 146 -14.29 -4.59 -8.32
N ARG A 147 -15.04 -5.60 -7.88
CA ARG A 147 -16.50 -5.63 -8.08
C ARG A 147 -17.16 -4.43 -7.41
N ASP A 148 -16.76 -4.10 -6.19
CA ASP A 148 -17.34 -3.01 -5.41
C ASP A 148 -16.96 -1.64 -6.00
N TYR A 149 -15.74 -1.51 -6.52
CA TYR A 149 -15.32 -0.34 -7.30
C TYR A 149 -16.23 -0.12 -8.51
N LEU A 150 -16.48 -1.17 -9.31
CA LEU A 150 -17.31 -1.09 -10.51
C LEU A 150 -18.79 -0.83 -10.22
N LYS A 151 -19.29 -1.22 -9.04
CA LYS A 151 -20.68 -1.02 -8.63
C LYS A 151 -20.97 0.37 -8.04
N GLY A 152 -19.96 1.22 -7.86
CA GLY A 152 -20.15 2.59 -7.36
C GLY A 152 -20.69 2.67 -5.93
N TYR A 153 -20.36 1.71 -5.06
CA TYR A 153 -20.89 1.67 -3.68
C TYR A 153 -20.61 3.00 -2.95
N PRO A 154 -21.62 3.62 -2.29
CA PRO A 154 -21.53 4.99 -1.80
C PRO A 154 -20.48 5.13 -0.70
N ARG A 155 -19.51 6.02 -0.91
CA ARG A 155 -18.43 6.30 0.04
C ARG A 155 -18.93 7.20 1.17
N LYS A 156 -19.16 6.63 2.35
CA LYS A 156 -19.23 7.41 3.59
C LYS A 156 -17.81 7.74 4.06
N CYS A 157 -17.21 8.76 3.46
CA CYS A 157 -16.22 9.59 4.17
C CYS A 157 -16.85 10.98 4.35
N LYS A 158 -17.87 11.07 5.22
CA LYS A 158 -18.15 12.33 5.90
C LYS A 158 -17.22 12.35 7.12
N VAL A 159 -16.20 13.19 7.06
CA VAL A 159 -15.62 13.77 8.28
C VAL A 159 -16.56 14.90 8.70
#